data_AF-A0A5F0DBG5-F1
#
_entry.id   AF-A0A5F0DBG5-F1
#
_cell.length_a   1.000
_cell.length_b   1.000
_cell.length_c   1.000
_cell.angle_alpha   90.00
_cell.angle_beta   90.00
_cell.angle_gamma   90.00
#
_symmetry.space_group_name_H-M   'P 1'
#
loop_
_entity.id
_entity.type
_entity.pdbx_description
1 polymer ?
#
loop_
_entity_poly.entity_id
_entity_poly.type
_entity_poly.pdbx_seq_one_letter_code
_entity_poly.pdbx_strand_id
1 'polypeptide(L)'
;MINGFKEFIMRGNVIDLAVAVVIGTAFTALVTAIVTSIFNPLIAAIFSADSLAGALRVPLPGDGYIAFGVVIGALINFLLIAAVVYFVIVLPLNKLKEAQDRRRSAGVSSAVVPDPTTELDLLTEIRDLLAKSATAEQGPKH
;
A
#
# COMPACT_ATOMS: atom_id res chain seq x y z
N MET A 1 21.58 -13.49 25.73
CA MET A 1 20.71 -13.69 24.54
C MET A 1 19.46 -12.81 24.59
N ILE A 2 18.70 -12.79 25.69
CA ILE A 2 17.47 -11.98 25.82
C ILE A 2 17.74 -10.47 25.69
N ASN A 3 18.83 -9.95 26.28
CA ASN A 3 19.19 -8.52 26.13
C ASN A 3 19.55 -8.15 24.68
N GLY A 4 20.34 -8.97 23.99
CA GLY A 4 20.69 -8.75 22.58
C GLY A 4 19.50 -8.89 21.62
N PHE A 5 18.51 -9.73 21.96
CA PHE A 5 17.25 -9.81 21.22
C PHE A 5 16.38 -8.55 21.41
N LYS A 6 16.28 -8.04 22.64
CA LYS A 6 15.59 -6.77 22.92
C LYS A 6 16.25 -5.63 22.14
N GLU A 7 17.57 -5.56 22.10
CA GLU A 7 18.34 -4.55 21.36
C GLU A 7 18.22 -4.69 19.84
N PHE A 8 18.02 -5.92 19.35
CA PHE A 8 17.70 -6.17 17.95
C PHE A 8 16.28 -5.70 17.57
N ILE A 9 15.27 -6.00 18.39
CA ILE A 9 13.90 -5.55 18.16
C ILE A 9 13.77 -4.03 18.34
N MET A 10 14.47 -3.43 19.32
CA MET A 10 14.45 -1.98 19.54
C MET A 10 15.10 -1.17 18.40
N ARG A 11 15.74 -1.81 17.41
CA ARG A 11 16.01 -1.13 16.13
C ARG A 11 14.67 -0.89 15.43
N GLY A 12 14.21 0.36 15.42
CA GLY A 12 12.89 0.76 14.92
C GLY A 12 12.49 0.16 13.56
N ASN A 13 13.45 0.04 12.63
CA ASN A 13 13.23 -0.60 11.33
C ASN A 13 12.70 -2.05 11.40
N VAL A 14 13.02 -2.81 12.45
CA VAL A 14 12.55 -4.20 12.62
C VAL A 14 11.11 -4.23 13.13
N ILE A 15 10.75 -3.34 14.06
CA ILE A 15 9.38 -3.24 14.58
C ILE A 15 8.43 -2.78 13.48
N ASP A 16 8.79 -1.75 12.72
CA ASP A 16 7.95 -1.21 11.65
C ASP A 16 7.70 -2.25 10.56
N LEU A 17 8.75 -3.00 10.18
CA LEU A 17 8.64 -4.11 9.24
C LEU A 17 7.75 -5.24 9.80
N ALA A 18 7.94 -5.63 11.06
CA ALA A 18 7.15 -6.67 11.69
C ALA A 18 5.66 -6.29 11.75
N VAL A 19 5.35 -5.04 12.12
CA VAL A 19 3.98 -4.52 12.15
C VAL A 19 3.38 -4.50 10.75
N ALA A 20 4.13 -4.06 9.73
CA ALA A 20 3.67 -4.05 8.34
C ALA A 20 3.30 -5.46 7.85
N VAL A 21 4.11 -6.48 8.17
CA VAL A 21 3.84 -7.88 7.76
C VAL A 21 2.61 -8.44 8.48
N VAL A 22 2.48 -8.22 9.80
CA VAL A 22 1.33 -8.71 10.58
C VAL A 22 0.02 -8.06 10.12
N ILE A 23 0.02 -6.74 9.90
CA ILE A 23 -1.18 -6.04 9.41
C ILE A 23 -1.49 -6.47 7.97
N GLY A 24 -0.49 -6.57 7.10
CA GLY A 24 -0.69 -6.98 5.72
C GLY A 24 -1.29 -8.38 5.59
N THR A 25 -0.81 -9.33 6.39
CA THR A 25 -1.35 -10.71 6.41
C THR A 25 -2.78 -10.76 6.96
N ALA A 26 -3.05 -10.09 8.09
CA ALA A 26 -4.38 -10.04 8.68
C ALA A 26 -5.42 -9.39 7.75
N PHE A 27 -5.04 -8.30 7.08
CA PHE A 27 -5.90 -7.61 6.12
C PHE A 27 -6.16 -8.49 4.89
N THR A 28 -5.14 -9.13 4.35
CA THR A 28 -5.30 -10.07 3.22
C THR A 28 -6.25 -11.20 3.59
N ALA A 29 -6.15 -11.75 4.79
CA ALA A 29 -7.07 -12.78 5.28
C ALA A 29 -8.52 -12.29 5.37
N LEU A 30 -8.74 -11.06 5.88
CA LEU A 30 -10.06 -10.45 5.94
C LEU A 30 -10.67 -10.26 4.54
N VAL A 31 -9.91 -9.68 3.61
CA VAL A 31 -10.40 -9.49 2.23
C VAL A 31 -10.66 -10.83 1.57
N THR A 32 -9.76 -11.81 1.74
CA THR A 32 -9.94 -13.16 1.19
C THR A 32 -11.21 -13.83 1.74
N ALA A 33 -11.51 -13.68 3.02
CA ALA A 33 -12.74 -14.19 3.62
C ALA A 33 -13.97 -13.56 2.96
N ILE A 34 -13.98 -12.24 2.76
CA ILE A 34 -15.08 -11.53 2.09
C ILE A 34 -15.24 -12.01 0.64
N VAL A 35 -14.14 -12.11 -0.12
CA VAL A 35 -14.20 -12.58 -1.52
C VAL A 35 -14.68 -14.02 -1.58
N THR A 36 -14.17 -14.89 -0.72
CA THR A 36 -14.52 -16.31 -0.71
C THR A 36 -15.96 -16.56 -0.25
N SER A 37 -16.45 -15.81 0.73
CA SER A 37 -17.79 -16.02 1.31
C SER A 37 -18.90 -15.31 0.54
N ILE A 38 -18.62 -14.17 -0.11
CA ILE A 38 -19.65 -13.36 -0.78
C ILE A 38 -19.50 -13.43 -2.30
N PHE A 39 -18.30 -13.17 -2.82
CA PHE A 39 -18.10 -13.04 -4.26
C PHE A 39 -17.99 -14.38 -4.98
N ASN A 40 -17.30 -15.39 -4.40
CA ASN A 40 -17.19 -16.70 -5.04
C ASN A 40 -18.56 -17.37 -5.27
N PRO A 41 -19.51 -17.37 -4.31
CA PRO A 41 -20.86 -17.90 -4.56
C PRO A 41 -21.63 -17.11 -5.63
N LEU A 42 -21.50 -15.77 -5.66
CA LEU A 42 -22.13 -14.93 -6.68
C LEU A 42 -21.58 -15.24 -8.09
N ILE A 43 -20.27 -15.38 -8.22
CA ILE A 43 -19.62 -15.74 -9.47
C ILE A 43 -20.04 -17.16 -9.88
N ALA A 44 -20.01 -18.13 -8.96
CA ALA A 44 -20.44 -19.50 -9.23
C ALA A 44 -21.91 -19.57 -9.72
N ALA A 45 -22.80 -18.77 -9.13
CA ALA A 45 -24.20 -18.66 -9.54
C ALA A 45 -24.35 -18.06 -10.96
N ILE A 46 -23.57 -17.04 -11.31
CA ILE A 46 -23.62 -16.40 -12.64
C ILE A 46 -23.12 -17.33 -13.74
N PHE A 47 -22.10 -18.15 -13.46
CA PHE A 47 -21.53 -19.08 -14.43
C PHE A 47 -22.23 -20.45 -14.47
N SER A 48 -23.34 -20.64 -13.74
CA SER A 48 -24.10 -21.91 -13.64
C SER A 48 -23.20 -23.13 -13.44
N ALA A 49 -22.17 -22.99 -12.61
CA ALA A 49 -21.19 -24.03 -12.34
C ALA A 49 -21.01 -24.16 -10.83
N ASP A 50 -21.13 -25.39 -10.29
CA ASP A 50 -20.83 -25.71 -8.88
C ASP A 50 -19.39 -25.28 -8.50
N SER A 51 -18.51 -25.15 -9.50
CA SER A 51 -17.24 -24.42 -9.43
C SER A 51 -16.71 -24.17 -10.85
N LEU A 52 -16.00 -23.05 -11.07
CA LEU A 52 -15.21 -22.85 -12.30
C LEU A 52 -14.24 -24.03 -12.55
N ALA A 53 -13.78 -24.71 -11.49
CA ALA A 53 -12.97 -25.92 -11.56
C ALA A 53 -13.62 -27.10 -12.31
N GLY A 54 -14.95 -27.10 -12.50
CA GLY A 54 -15.68 -28.09 -13.29
C GLY A 54 -15.89 -27.73 -14.76
N ALA A 55 -15.79 -26.45 -15.13
CA ALA A 55 -16.25 -25.95 -16.43
C ALA A 55 -15.28 -26.23 -17.60
N LEU A 56 -13.99 -26.45 -17.32
CA LEU A 56 -12.94 -26.70 -18.32
C LEU A 56 -12.02 -27.84 -17.86
N ARG A 57 -12.61 -29.02 -17.67
CA ARG A 57 -11.85 -30.26 -17.43
C ARG A 57 -11.47 -30.87 -18.77
N VAL A 58 -10.19 -30.82 -19.12
CA VAL A 58 -9.66 -31.57 -20.26
C VAL A 58 -9.17 -32.92 -19.74
N PRO A 59 -9.77 -34.05 -20.17
CA PRO A 59 -9.33 -35.38 -19.72
C PRO A 59 -7.96 -35.71 -20.32
N LEU A 60 -7.08 -36.26 -19.49
CA LEU A 60 -5.78 -36.81 -19.89
C LEU A 60 -5.83 -38.34 -19.90
N PRO A 61 -4.94 -39.02 -20.65
CA PRO A 61 -4.81 -40.47 -20.57
C PRO A 61 -4.43 -40.89 -19.14
N GLY A 62 -5.23 -41.78 -18.54
CA GLY A 62 -5.04 -42.33 -17.19
C GLY A 62 -5.61 -41.44 -16.09
N ASP A 63 -6.93 -41.49 -15.87
CA ASP A 63 -7.73 -40.88 -14.78
C ASP A 63 -7.42 -39.43 -14.34
N GLY A 64 -6.57 -38.72 -15.07
CA GLY A 64 -6.17 -37.34 -14.80
C GLY A 64 -7.02 -36.34 -15.58
N TYR A 65 -7.15 -35.14 -15.02
CA TYR A 65 -7.84 -34.01 -15.66
C TYR A 65 -7.05 -32.72 -15.43
N ILE A 66 -6.95 -31.88 -16.46
CA ILE A 66 -6.47 -30.50 -16.31
C ILE A 66 -7.69 -29.61 -16.06
N ALA A 67 -7.74 -28.97 -14.90
CA ALA A 67 -8.82 -28.07 -14.50
C ALA A 67 -8.43 -26.60 -14.75
N PHE A 68 -8.54 -26.14 -16.01
CA PHE A 68 -8.22 -24.74 -16.37
C PHE A 68 -9.08 -23.72 -15.61
N GLY A 69 -10.29 -24.09 -15.23
CA GLY A 69 -11.17 -23.18 -14.51
C GLY A 69 -10.75 -22.93 -13.06
N VAL A 70 -9.84 -23.73 -12.47
CA VAL A 70 -9.18 -23.37 -11.20
C VAL A 70 -8.30 -22.14 -11.38
N VAL A 71 -7.57 -22.06 -12.49
CA VAL A 71 -6.69 -20.94 -12.81
C VAL A 71 -7.50 -19.67 -13.07
N ILE A 72 -8.59 -19.78 -13.83
CA ILE A 72 -9.49 -18.65 -14.10
C ILE A 72 -10.15 -18.17 -12.80
N GLY A 73 -10.62 -19.09 -11.94
CA GLY A 73 -11.16 -18.75 -10.63
C GLY A 73 -10.14 -18.06 -9.73
N ALA A 74 -8.90 -18.53 -9.70
CA ALA A 74 -7.82 -17.90 -8.96
C ALA A 74 -7.50 -16.49 -9.49
N LEU A 75 -7.53 -16.30 -10.82
CA LEU A 75 -7.32 -15.00 -11.44
C LEU A 75 -8.43 -13.99 -11.10
N ILE A 76 -9.69 -14.43 -11.14
CA ILE A 76 -10.83 -13.59 -10.74
C ILE A 76 -10.74 -13.22 -9.26
N ASN A 77 -10.41 -14.18 -8.39
CA ASN A 77 -10.22 -13.92 -6.96
C ASN A 77 -9.08 -12.91 -6.72
N PHE A 78 -7.93 -13.08 -7.39
CA PHE A 78 -6.82 -12.13 -7.33
C PHE A 78 -7.22 -10.71 -7.76
N LEU A 79 -7.95 -10.59 -8.87
CA LEU A 79 -8.46 -9.30 -9.37
C LEU A 79 -9.43 -8.64 -8.37
N LEU A 80 -10.30 -9.41 -7.72
CA LEU A 80 -11.21 -8.88 -6.70
C LEU A 80 -10.48 -8.39 -5.46
N ILE A 81 -9.52 -9.17 -4.94
CA ILE A 81 -8.69 -8.75 -3.80
C ILE A 81 -7.94 -7.46 -4.15
N ALA A 82 -7.31 -7.41 -5.33
CA ALA A 82 -6.61 -6.22 -5.82
C ALA A 82 -7.53 -5.00 -5.95
N ALA A 83 -8.76 -5.19 -6.45
CA ALA A 83 -9.75 -4.12 -6.55
C ALA A 83 -10.14 -3.59 -5.16
N VAL A 84 -10.42 -4.47 -4.20
CA VAL A 84 -10.78 -4.06 -2.83
C VAL A 84 -9.63 -3.30 -2.17
N VAL A 85 -8.39 -3.80 -2.27
CA VAL A 85 -7.19 -3.12 -1.75
C VAL A 85 -7.03 -1.74 -2.39
N TYR A 86 -7.20 -1.66 -3.71
CA TYR A 86 -7.06 -0.39 -4.43
C TYR A 86 -8.12 0.64 -4.00
N PHE A 87 -9.39 0.26 -3.93
CA PHE A 87 -10.47 1.19 -3.58
C PHE A 87 -10.47 1.60 -2.10
N VAL A 88 -10.12 0.69 -1.18
CA VAL A 88 -10.18 0.95 0.27
C VAL A 88 -8.91 1.60 0.81
N ILE A 89 -7.74 1.31 0.23
CA ILE A 89 -6.46 1.81 0.74
C ILE A 89 -5.82 2.79 -0.25
N VAL A 90 -5.55 2.35 -1.48
CA VAL A 90 -4.73 3.13 -2.42
C VAL A 90 -5.43 4.42 -2.86
N LEU A 91 -6.71 4.33 -3.24
CA LEU A 91 -7.48 5.48 -3.71
C LEU A 91 -7.65 6.57 -2.64
N PRO A 92 -8.04 6.30 -1.38
CA PRO A 92 -8.12 7.33 -0.36
C PRO A 92 -6.74 7.88 0.02
N LEU A 93 -5.70 7.03 0.11
CA LEU A 93 -4.35 7.52 0.38
C LEU A 93 -3.84 8.46 -0.73
N ASN A 94 -4.08 8.11 -2.00
CA ASN A 94 -3.73 8.98 -3.13
C ASN A 94 -4.52 10.29 -3.09
N LYS A 95 -5.82 10.26 -2.78
CA LYS A 95 -6.63 11.48 -2.64
C LYS A 95 -6.17 12.37 -1.49
N LEU A 96 -5.81 11.78 -0.35
CA LEU A 96 -5.29 12.53 0.80
C LEU A 96 -3.93 13.15 0.49
N LYS A 97 -3.05 12.39 -0.17
CA LYS A 97 -1.74 12.88 -0.60
C LYS A 97 -1.88 14.05 -1.59
N GLU A 98 -2.72 13.92 -2.61
CA GLU A 98 -2.99 15.03 -3.55
C GLU A 98 -3.64 16.25 -2.86
N ALA A 99 -4.44 16.03 -1.81
CA ALA A 99 -5.01 17.13 -1.04
C ALA A 99 -3.96 17.83 -0.16
N GLN A 100 -3.03 17.08 0.41
CA GLN A 100 -1.89 17.63 1.16
C GLN A 100 -0.92 18.36 0.25
N ASP A 101 -0.58 17.78 -0.91
CA ASP A 101 0.32 18.40 -1.89
C ASP A 101 -0.28 19.68 -2.49
N ARG A 102 -1.61 19.72 -2.75
CA ARG A 102 -2.30 20.96 -3.14
C ARG A 102 -2.29 22.03 -2.05
N ARG A 103 -2.41 21.64 -0.78
CA ARG A 103 -2.32 22.59 0.36
C ARG A 103 -0.90 23.12 0.55
N ARG A 104 0.12 22.27 0.37
CA ARG A 104 1.54 22.65 0.39
C ARG A 104 1.88 23.62 -0.75
N SER A 105 1.44 23.35 -1.98
CA SER A 105 1.63 24.23 -3.15
C SER A 105 0.88 25.56 -3.05
N ALA A 106 -0.15 25.66 -2.22
CA ALA A 106 -0.92 26.89 -1.99
C ALA A 106 -0.37 27.76 -0.83
N GLY A 107 0.78 27.40 -0.24
CA GLY A 107 1.43 28.20 0.81
C GLY A 107 0.70 28.24 2.15
N VAL A 108 -0.34 27.41 2.34
CA VAL A 108 -1.06 27.31 3.60
C VAL A 108 -0.39 26.24 4.45
N SER A 109 0.50 26.68 5.35
CA SER A 109 1.06 25.83 6.41
C SER A 109 -0.10 25.24 7.22
N SER A 110 -0.36 23.96 7.01
CA SER A 110 -1.45 23.27 7.68
C SER A 110 -0.97 22.84 9.07
N ALA A 111 -1.08 23.75 10.04
CA ALA A 111 -1.04 23.40 11.45
C ALA A 111 -2.16 22.39 11.73
N VAL A 112 -1.82 21.12 11.98
CA VAL A 112 -2.60 20.12 12.76
C VAL A 112 -1.86 18.77 12.86
N VAL A 113 -0.81 18.53 12.08
CA VAL A 113 0.19 17.53 12.45
C VAL A 113 1.54 18.24 12.40
N PRO A 114 2.38 18.20 13.46
CA PRO A 114 3.77 18.58 13.30
C PRO A 114 4.34 17.58 12.30
N ASP A 115 4.32 17.96 11.03
CA ASP A 115 5.16 17.36 10.01
C ASP A 115 6.57 17.46 10.61
N PRO A 116 7.26 16.35 10.87
CA PRO A 116 8.66 16.45 11.28
C PRO A 116 9.31 17.21 10.15
N THR A 117 9.74 18.45 10.40
CA THR A 117 10.38 19.34 9.42
C THR A 117 11.26 18.47 8.55
N THR A 118 10.82 18.23 7.31
CA THR A 118 11.51 17.20 6.54
C THR A 118 12.91 17.73 6.26
N GLU A 119 13.89 16.86 6.12
CA GLU A 119 15.26 17.29 5.86
C GLU A 119 15.33 18.24 4.65
N LEU A 120 14.44 18.03 3.66
CA LEU A 120 14.23 18.93 2.53
C LEU A 120 13.73 20.33 2.91
N ASP A 121 12.81 20.46 3.87
CA ASP A 121 12.32 21.76 4.35
C ASP A 121 13.44 22.52 5.05
N LEU A 122 14.19 21.85 5.92
CA LEU A 122 15.34 22.44 6.61
C LEU A 122 16.44 22.84 5.63
N LEU A 123 16.74 22.01 4.63
CA LEU A 123 17.71 22.34 3.59
C LEU A 123 17.25 23.51 2.71
N THR A 124 15.95 23.63 2.46
CA THR A 124 15.38 24.78 1.74
C THR A 124 15.51 26.06 2.55
N GLU A 125 15.19 26.01 3.85
CA GLU A 125 15.36 27.13 4.77
C GLU A 125 16.83 27.55 4.90
N ILE A 126 17.75 26.58 5.06
CA ILE A 126 19.21 26.83 5.09
C ILE A 126 19.69 27.46 3.79
N ARG A 127 19.25 26.97 2.62
CA ARG A 127 19.58 27.55 1.32
C ARG A 127 19.13 29.01 1.25
N ASP A 128 17.91 29.30 1.68
CA ASP A 128 17.34 30.64 1.60
C ASP A 128 18.03 31.61 2.58
N LEU A 129 18.38 31.14 3.78
CA LEU A 129 19.18 31.88 4.75
C LEU A 129 20.60 32.15 4.24
N LEU A 130 21.24 31.18 3.56
CA LEU A 130 22.55 31.34 2.94
C LEU A 130 22.51 32.31 1.76
N ALA A 131 21.51 32.20 0.89
CA ALA A 131 21.32 33.12 -0.23
C ALA A 131 21.12 34.56 0.26
N LYS A 132 20.31 34.75 1.29
CA LYS A 132 20.08 36.06 1.93
C LYS A 132 21.36 36.62 2.58
N SER A 133 22.15 35.77 3.23
CA SER A 133 23.44 36.16 3.84
C SER A 133 24.51 36.52 2.79
N ALA A 134 24.62 35.73 1.71
CA ALA A 134 25.54 36.00 0.60
C ALA A 134 25.22 37.32 -0.13
N THR A 135 23.94 37.70 -0.17
CA THR A 135 23.50 38.99 -0.74
C THR A 135 23.80 40.16 0.20
N ALA A 136 23.79 39.94 1.52
CA ALA A 136 24.11 40.96 2.52
C ALA A 136 25.61 41.29 2.58
N GLU A 137 26.50 40.34 2.31
CA GLU A 137 27.96 40.55 2.24
C GLU A 137 28.43 41.31 0.98
N GLN A 138 27.58 41.47 -0.05
CA GLN A 138 27.90 42.19 -1.28
C GLN A 138 27.36 43.64 -1.32
N GLY A 139 26.88 44.18 -0.19
CA GLY A 139 26.47 45.58 -0.06
C GLY A 139 27.61 46.57 -0.35
N PRO A 140 27.31 47.78 -0.89
CA PRO A 140 28.26 48.62 -1.61
C PRO A 140 29.47 49.01 -0.76
N LYS A 141 30.66 48.68 -1.27
CA LYS A 141 31.92 49.30 -0.84
C LYS A 141 31.84 50.80 -1.14
N HIS A 142 31.49 51.59 -0.14
CA HIS A 142 31.80 53.01 -0.10
C HIS A 142 33.26 53.22 0.27
#